data_AF-A0A397G6U9-F1
#
_entry.id   AF-A0A397G6U9-F1
#
_cell.length_a   1.000
_cell.length_b   1.000
_cell.length_c   1.000
_cell.angle_alpha   90.00
_cell.angle_beta   90.00
_cell.angle_gamma   90.00
#
_symmetry.space_group_name_H-M   'P 1'
#
loop_
_entity.id
_entity.type
_entity.pdbx_description
1 polymer ?
#
loop_
_entity_poly.entity_id
_entity_poly.type
_entity_poly.pdbx_seq_one_letter_code
_entity_poly.pdbx_strand_id
1 'polypeptide(L)'
;MYFYRNGAISKSEIERAIIEIYKAVLRYAAELLAVQNASVGRRILDSVTPITGQRLTELRSSVENEWQKLCQWVQLDAFDNLLQNGRQAELRLARIDDEVSKVLRVLQNFSLPVAKGAYYNSYANQHDDRCLPNTRVELLSQISEWAQSCESKHIFWLNGMAGTGKSTIARTVAHSFDNEGKLGASFFFKRGEADRGNAERFISTVTKDLMTKIPQLVPEVALSLFTDAGVDDHGNASSSSIIA
;
A
#
# COMPACT_ATOMS: atom_id res chain seq x y z
N MET A 1 -18.29 -36.17 11.80
CA MET A 1 -18.87 -34.98 12.46
C MET A 1 -17.71 -34.23 13.09
N TYR A 2 -17.48 -33.01 12.63
CA TYR A 2 -16.30 -32.17 12.81
C TYR A 2 -16.03 -31.82 14.27
N PHE A 3 -14.76 -31.67 14.66
CA PHE A 3 -14.25 -30.43 15.27
C PHE A 3 -12.73 -30.34 15.06
N TYR A 4 -12.34 -29.71 13.95
CA TYR A 4 -11.04 -29.06 13.80
C TYR A 4 -10.93 -27.98 14.89
N ARG A 5 -10.03 -28.15 15.86
CA ARG A 5 -9.68 -27.08 16.80
C ARG A 5 -8.43 -26.37 16.29
N ASN A 6 -8.63 -25.54 15.26
CA ASN A 6 -7.73 -24.42 14.97
C ASN A 6 -7.86 -23.44 16.14
N GLY A 7 -6.91 -23.49 17.06
CA GLY A 7 -6.72 -22.47 18.08
C GLY A 7 -5.28 -22.03 18.01
N ALA A 8 -5.05 -20.82 17.49
CA ALA A 8 -3.74 -20.19 17.54
C ALA A 8 -3.20 -20.28 18.98
N ILE A 9 -2.10 -20.99 19.17
CA ILE A 9 -1.48 -21.17 20.48
C ILE A 9 -1.15 -19.77 21.02
N SER A 10 -1.76 -19.42 22.13
CA SER A 10 -1.63 -18.08 22.70
C SER A 10 -0.20 -17.87 23.20
N LYS A 11 0.34 -16.66 23.08
CA LYS A 11 1.64 -16.27 23.65
C LYS A 11 1.79 -16.71 25.12
N SER A 12 0.67 -16.73 25.87
CA SER A 12 0.60 -17.17 27.26
C SER A 12 0.83 -18.67 27.50
N GLU A 13 0.57 -19.51 26.50
CA GLU A 13 0.81 -20.96 26.57
C GLU A 13 2.28 -21.27 26.29
N ILE A 14 2.91 -20.52 25.39
CA ILE A 14 4.35 -20.59 25.11
C ILE A 14 5.15 -20.14 26.33
N GLU A 15 4.79 -19.00 26.94
CA GLU A 15 5.45 -18.51 28.16
C GLU A 15 5.34 -19.52 29.31
N ARG A 16 4.17 -20.15 29.50
CA ARG A 16 3.99 -21.21 30.50
C ARG A 16 4.85 -22.44 30.24
N ALA A 17 4.94 -22.90 28.99
CA ALA A 17 5.77 -24.05 28.62
C ALA A 17 7.26 -23.79 28.90
N ILE A 18 7.76 -22.59 28.55
CA ILE A 18 9.14 -22.19 28.82
C ILE A 18 9.42 -22.17 30.33
N ILE A 19 8.50 -21.62 31.13
CA ILE A 19 8.64 -21.56 32.59
C ILE A 19 8.70 -22.97 33.20
N GLU A 20 7.85 -23.90 32.75
CA GLU A 20 7.82 -25.27 33.29
C GLU A 20 9.08 -26.07 32.94
N ILE A 21 9.64 -25.87 31.73
CA ILE A 21 10.91 -26.50 31.36
C ILE A 21 12.06 -25.92 32.17
N TYR A 22 12.10 -24.60 32.34
CA TYR A 22 13.13 -23.95 33.14
C TYR A 22 13.08 -24.43 34.60
N LYS A 23 11.88 -24.58 35.18
CA LYS A 23 11.69 -25.19 36.50
C LYS A 23 12.17 -26.64 36.55
N ALA A 24 11.88 -27.45 35.54
CA ALA A 24 12.29 -28.85 35.50
C ALA A 24 13.83 -28.99 35.45
N VAL A 25 14.49 -28.19 34.61
CA VAL A 25 15.96 -28.13 34.52
C VAL A 25 16.59 -27.68 35.83
N LEU A 26 16.03 -26.64 36.47
CA LEU A 26 16.54 -26.16 37.76
C LEU A 26 16.37 -27.19 38.89
N ARG A 27 15.24 -27.88 38.95
CA ARG A 27 15.01 -28.96 39.93
C ARG A 27 16.00 -30.10 39.75
N TYR A 28 16.23 -30.51 38.51
CA TYR A 28 17.23 -31.54 38.19
C TYR A 28 18.64 -31.12 38.62
N ALA A 29 19.06 -29.90 38.30
CA ALA A 29 20.36 -29.38 38.69
C ALA A 29 20.52 -29.28 40.21
N ALA A 30 19.46 -28.87 40.93
CA ALA A 30 19.46 -28.81 42.39
C ALA A 30 19.60 -30.21 43.02
N GLU A 31 18.92 -31.21 42.49
CA GLU A 31 19.04 -32.61 42.95
C GLU A 31 20.45 -33.16 42.68
N LEU A 32 21.03 -32.90 41.51
CA LEU A 32 22.42 -33.30 41.22
C LEU A 32 23.44 -32.67 42.16
N LEU A 33 23.29 -31.39 42.46
CA LEU A 33 24.17 -30.68 43.40
C LEU A 33 24.02 -31.21 44.83
N ALA A 34 22.79 -31.55 45.25
CA ALA A 34 22.53 -32.16 46.56
C ALA A 34 23.17 -33.55 46.69
N VAL A 35 23.18 -34.34 45.61
CA VAL A 35 23.83 -35.66 45.55
C VAL A 35 25.35 -35.54 45.55
N GLN A 36 25.93 -34.56 44.85
CA GLN A 36 27.39 -34.36 44.84
C GLN A 36 27.96 -33.86 46.17
N ASN A 37 27.22 -33.01 46.89
CA ASN A 37 27.63 -32.48 48.19
C ASN A 37 27.22 -33.38 49.38
N ALA A 38 26.71 -34.58 49.11
CA ALA A 38 26.27 -35.51 50.14
C ALA A 38 27.45 -36.13 50.91
N SER A 39 27.32 -36.22 52.24
CA SER A 39 28.31 -36.91 53.10
C SER A 39 28.42 -38.39 52.75
N VAL A 40 29.56 -39.02 53.07
CA VAL A 40 29.86 -40.43 52.74
C VAL A 40 28.74 -41.39 53.15
N GLY A 41 28.17 -41.22 54.35
CA GLY A 41 27.06 -42.06 54.82
C GLY A 41 25.75 -41.87 54.02
N ARG A 42 25.50 -40.65 53.52
CA ARG A 42 24.33 -40.36 52.69
C ARG A 42 24.49 -40.88 51.26
N ARG A 43 25.70 -40.83 50.72
CA ARG A 43 26.05 -41.47 49.44
C ARG A 43 25.83 -42.99 49.48
N ILE A 44 26.17 -43.64 50.59
CA ILE A 44 25.90 -45.08 50.80
C ILE A 44 24.39 -45.34 50.85
N LEU A 45 23.63 -44.53 51.59
CA LEU A 45 22.16 -44.66 51.66
C LEU A 45 21.50 -44.48 50.29
N ASP A 46 21.90 -43.46 49.53
CA ASP A 46 21.38 -43.17 48.19
C ASP A 46 21.74 -44.24 47.15
N SER A 47 22.85 -44.97 47.37
CA SER A 47 23.24 -46.13 46.56
C SER A 47 22.35 -47.35 46.81
N VAL A 48 21.68 -47.41 47.96
CA VAL A 48 20.88 -48.54 48.42
C VAL A 48 19.38 -48.28 48.27
N THR A 49 18.93 -47.02 48.15
CA THR A 49 17.50 -46.71 47.96
C THR A 49 17.07 -46.69 46.49
N PRO A 50 16.08 -47.50 46.07
CA PRO A 50 15.46 -47.42 44.73
C PRO A 50 14.73 -46.10 44.46
N ILE A 51 14.41 -45.36 45.53
CA ILE A 51 13.54 -44.18 45.55
C ILE A 51 14.14 -43.00 44.77
N THR A 52 15.46 -42.82 44.83
CA THR A 52 16.20 -41.77 44.10
C THR A 52 16.30 -42.07 42.61
N GLY A 53 16.51 -43.34 42.24
CA GLY A 53 16.56 -43.77 40.84
C GLY A 53 15.23 -43.60 40.11
N GLN A 54 14.11 -43.95 40.76
CA GLN A 54 12.77 -43.87 40.17
C GLN A 54 12.32 -42.42 39.89
N ARG A 55 12.60 -41.48 40.81
CA ARG A 55 12.30 -40.05 40.61
C ARG A 55 13.10 -39.42 39.48
N LEU A 56 14.38 -39.78 39.35
CA LEU A 56 15.26 -39.29 38.28
C LEU A 56 14.79 -39.76 36.89
N THR A 57 14.31 -40.99 36.78
CA THR A 57 13.73 -41.51 35.53
C THR A 57 12.39 -40.87 35.18
N GLU A 58 11.54 -40.59 36.17
CA GLU A 58 10.28 -39.85 35.98
C GLU A 58 10.53 -38.39 35.56
N LEU A 59 11.52 -37.73 36.14
CA LEU A 59 11.86 -36.36 35.75
C LEU A 59 12.43 -36.31 34.33
N ARG A 60 13.28 -37.28 33.98
CA ARG A 60 13.87 -37.40 32.63
C ARG A 60 12.79 -37.65 31.57
N SER A 61 11.83 -38.53 31.84
CA SER A 61 10.73 -38.79 30.89
C SER A 61 9.76 -37.61 30.78
N SER A 62 9.56 -36.86 31.86
CA SER A 62 8.77 -35.62 31.84
C SER A 62 9.44 -34.52 31.01
N VAL A 63 10.75 -34.33 31.16
CA VAL A 63 11.51 -33.34 30.37
C VAL A 63 11.51 -33.71 28.90
N GLU A 64 11.72 -34.99 28.57
CA GLU A 64 11.68 -35.47 27.18
C GLU A 64 10.29 -35.31 26.57
N ASN A 65 9.20 -35.60 27.31
CA ASN A 65 7.84 -35.41 26.80
C ASN A 65 7.51 -33.93 26.54
N GLU A 66 7.91 -33.02 27.42
CA GLU A 66 7.71 -31.58 27.19
C GLU A 66 8.59 -31.06 26.05
N TRP A 67 9.80 -31.61 25.90
CA TRP A 67 10.67 -31.32 24.77
C TRP A 67 10.05 -31.77 23.43
N GLN A 68 9.49 -32.97 23.37
CA GLN A 68 8.79 -33.48 22.18
C GLN A 68 7.57 -32.62 21.82
N LYS A 69 6.78 -32.18 22.81
CA LYS A 69 5.66 -31.25 22.59
C LYS A 69 6.11 -29.89 22.05
N LEU A 70 7.22 -29.36 22.59
CA LEU A 70 7.80 -28.12 22.07
C LEU A 70 8.33 -28.25 20.64
N CYS A 71 9.05 -29.33 20.34
CA CYS A 71 9.53 -29.59 18.98
C CYS A 71 8.37 -29.67 17.99
N GLN A 72 7.26 -30.29 18.39
CA GLN A 72 6.03 -30.34 17.61
C GLN A 72 5.38 -28.96 17.42
N TRP A 73 5.44 -28.07 18.41
CA TRP A 73 4.81 -26.74 18.37
C TRP A 73 5.64 -25.70 17.60
N VAL A 74 6.97 -25.73 17.76
CA VAL A 74 7.89 -24.79 17.11
C VAL A 74 7.93 -25.00 15.59
N GLN A 75 7.72 -26.23 15.12
CA GLN A 75 7.75 -26.55 13.69
C GLN A 75 6.47 -26.18 12.92
N LEU A 76 5.32 -25.90 13.55
CA LEU A 76 4.04 -25.97 12.82
C LEU A 76 3.29 -24.67 12.55
N ASP A 77 3.31 -23.64 13.41
CA ASP A 77 2.28 -22.58 13.25
C ASP A 77 2.79 -21.15 13.06
N ALA A 78 3.86 -20.71 13.73
CA ALA A 78 4.22 -19.28 13.64
C ALA A 78 5.11 -18.96 12.44
N PHE A 79 6.10 -19.81 12.16
CA PHE A 79 7.13 -19.56 11.15
C PHE A 79 6.66 -19.92 9.73
N ASP A 80 5.99 -21.08 9.58
CA ASP A 80 5.44 -21.50 8.30
C ASP A 80 4.35 -20.55 7.80
N ASN A 81 3.46 -20.10 8.69
CA ASN A 81 2.45 -19.10 8.34
C ASN A 81 3.07 -17.75 7.96
N LEU A 82 4.12 -17.28 8.64
CA LEU A 82 4.84 -16.06 8.26
C LEU A 82 5.50 -16.16 6.88
N LEU A 83 6.19 -17.27 6.60
CA LEU A 83 6.84 -17.52 5.31
C LEU A 83 5.83 -17.71 4.17
N GLN A 84 4.70 -18.36 4.44
CA GLN A 84 3.61 -18.49 3.47
C GLN A 84 2.94 -17.14 3.20
N ASN A 85 2.68 -16.34 4.24
CA ASN A 85 2.11 -15.00 4.09
C ASN A 85 3.03 -14.09 3.28
N GLY A 86 4.35 -14.15 3.50
CA GLY A 86 5.34 -13.43 2.69
C GLY A 86 5.29 -13.82 1.22
N ARG A 87 5.35 -15.13 0.90
CA ARG A 87 5.23 -15.63 -0.47
C ARG A 87 3.90 -15.26 -1.14
N GLN A 88 2.79 -15.31 -0.39
CA GLN A 88 1.48 -14.91 -0.90
C GLN A 88 1.40 -13.41 -1.16
N ALA A 89 2.04 -12.57 -0.34
CA ALA A 89 2.13 -11.14 -0.58
C ALA A 89 2.93 -10.84 -1.86
N GLU A 90 4.08 -11.49 -2.06
CA GLU A 90 4.89 -11.35 -3.28
C GLU A 90 4.12 -11.76 -4.55
N LEU A 91 3.41 -12.89 -4.50
CA LEU A 91 2.58 -13.34 -5.63
C LEU A 91 1.46 -12.35 -5.96
N ARG A 92 0.84 -11.75 -4.94
CA ARG A 92 -0.20 -10.72 -5.14
C ARG A 92 0.39 -9.45 -5.75
N LEU A 93 1.55 -8.98 -5.27
CA LEU A 93 2.23 -7.82 -5.83
C LEU A 93 2.62 -8.05 -7.30
N ALA A 94 3.21 -9.20 -7.63
CA ALA A 94 3.56 -9.56 -9.00
C ALA A 94 2.34 -9.59 -9.93
N ARG A 95 1.19 -10.08 -9.44
CA ARG A 95 -0.06 -10.07 -10.20
C ARG A 95 -0.59 -8.66 -10.42
N ILE A 96 -0.50 -7.79 -9.41
CA ILE A 96 -0.87 -6.37 -9.56
C ILE A 96 0.02 -5.70 -10.60
N ASP A 97 1.33 -5.91 -10.56
CA ASP A 97 2.28 -5.34 -11.53
C ASP A 97 2.00 -5.80 -12.96
N ASP A 98 1.63 -7.07 -13.15
CA ASP A 98 1.23 -7.61 -14.46
C ASP A 98 -0.06 -6.95 -14.98
N GLU A 99 -1.09 -6.81 -14.14
CA GLU A 99 -2.33 -6.13 -14.52
C GLU A 99 -2.11 -4.64 -14.83
N VAL A 100 -1.31 -3.94 -14.02
CA VAL A 100 -0.90 -2.55 -14.28
C VAL A 100 -0.17 -2.44 -15.60
N SER A 101 0.72 -3.39 -15.91
CA SER A 101 1.47 -3.42 -17.17
C SER A 101 0.56 -3.62 -18.38
N LYS A 102 -0.45 -4.49 -18.28
CA LYS A 102 -1.46 -4.69 -19.35
C LYS A 102 -2.26 -3.41 -19.59
N VAL A 103 -2.72 -2.75 -18.52
CA VAL A 103 -3.48 -1.50 -18.63
C VAL A 103 -2.60 -0.39 -19.24
N LEU A 104 -1.35 -0.28 -18.82
CA LEU A 104 -0.39 0.67 -19.41
C LEU A 104 -0.18 0.42 -20.91
N ARG A 105 -0.12 -0.85 -21.35
CA ARG A 105 -0.02 -1.17 -22.78
C ARG A 105 -1.26 -0.77 -23.56
N VAL A 106 -2.44 -1.03 -23.02
CA VAL A 106 -3.71 -0.60 -23.61
C VAL A 106 -3.73 0.93 -23.73
N LEU A 107 -3.35 1.64 -22.67
CA LEU A 107 -3.19 3.09 -22.68
C LEU A 107 -2.17 3.57 -23.71
N GLN A 108 -1.04 2.88 -23.90
CA GLN A 108 -0.02 3.24 -24.88
C GLN A 108 -0.49 3.04 -26.32
N ASN A 109 -1.28 1.99 -26.58
CA ASN A 109 -1.88 1.76 -27.89
C ASN A 109 -2.92 2.83 -28.26
N PHE A 110 -3.55 3.46 -27.25
CA PHE A 110 -4.39 4.65 -27.43
C PHE A 110 -3.56 5.94 -27.42
N SER A 111 -3.11 6.35 -28.61
CA SER A 111 -2.35 7.59 -28.80
C SER A 111 -3.26 8.80 -28.97
N LEU A 112 -3.79 9.32 -27.85
CA LEU A 112 -4.41 10.65 -27.85
C LEU A 112 -3.35 11.74 -28.10
N PRO A 113 -3.61 12.73 -28.95
CA PRO A 113 -2.68 13.83 -29.17
C PRO A 113 -2.58 14.69 -27.90
N VAL A 114 -1.44 14.64 -27.22
CA VAL A 114 -1.20 15.42 -26.00
C VAL A 114 -0.53 16.75 -26.35
N ALA A 115 -0.91 17.82 -25.64
CA ALA A 115 -0.23 19.10 -25.71
C ALA A 115 1.06 19.08 -24.88
N LYS A 116 2.21 19.26 -25.53
CA LYS A 116 3.50 19.30 -24.82
C LYS A 116 3.52 20.50 -23.87
N GLY A 117 3.98 20.28 -22.64
CA GLY A 117 4.07 21.35 -21.65
C GLY A 117 2.77 21.67 -20.90
N ALA A 118 1.64 21.02 -21.22
CA ALA A 118 0.34 21.43 -20.68
C ALA A 118 0.15 21.09 -19.20
N TYR A 119 0.77 20.00 -18.74
CA TYR A 119 0.68 19.58 -17.34
C TYR A 119 1.37 20.58 -16.41
N TYR A 120 0.82 20.71 -15.20
CA TYR A 120 1.33 21.62 -14.18
C TYR A 120 2.80 21.33 -13.81
N ASN A 121 3.19 20.06 -13.85
CA ASN A 121 4.51 19.53 -13.49
C ASN A 121 5.41 19.26 -14.71
N SER A 122 5.08 19.81 -15.89
CA SER A 122 5.93 19.63 -17.07
C SER A 122 7.32 20.27 -16.86
N TYR A 123 8.37 19.63 -17.38
CA TYR A 123 9.74 20.17 -17.34
C TYR A 123 9.85 21.58 -17.95
N ALA A 124 9.09 21.87 -19.01
CA ALA A 124 9.05 23.20 -19.63
C ALA A 124 8.54 24.30 -18.68
N ASN A 125 7.88 23.89 -17.61
CA ASN A 125 7.25 24.73 -16.59
C ASN A 125 8.01 24.66 -15.25
N GLN A 126 9.17 24.01 -15.18
CA GLN A 126 9.92 23.78 -13.93
C GLN A 126 10.39 25.06 -13.24
N HIS A 127 10.55 26.14 -14.00
CA HIS A 127 10.97 27.45 -13.52
C HIS A 127 9.80 28.37 -13.21
N ASP A 128 8.56 27.90 -13.39
CA ASP A 128 7.40 28.71 -13.06
C ASP A 128 7.14 28.69 -11.55
N ASP A 129 7.01 29.88 -11.00
CA ASP A 129 6.89 30.05 -9.56
C ASP A 129 5.58 29.47 -9.01
N ARG A 130 5.69 28.87 -7.82
CA ARG A 130 4.59 28.59 -6.90
C ARG A 130 4.46 29.75 -5.92
N CYS A 131 3.33 29.83 -5.21
CA CYS A 131 3.17 30.80 -4.13
C CYS A 131 4.31 30.60 -3.12
N LEU A 132 4.90 31.70 -2.67
CA LEU A 132 5.88 31.66 -1.59
C LEU A 132 5.22 31.09 -0.32
N PRO A 133 5.98 30.38 0.52
CA PRO A 133 5.46 29.86 1.79
C PRO A 133 4.77 30.96 2.59
N ASN A 134 3.64 30.62 3.22
CA ASN A 134 2.83 31.53 4.05
C ASN A 134 2.26 32.77 3.32
N THR A 135 2.21 32.75 1.99
CA THR A 135 1.53 33.78 1.20
C THR A 135 0.22 33.25 0.63
N ARG A 136 -0.77 34.15 0.41
CA ARG A 136 -2.09 33.81 -0.16
C ARG A 136 -2.83 32.68 0.57
N VAL A 137 -2.51 32.46 1.85
CA VAL A 137 -2.99 31.32 2.66
C VAL A 137 -4.52 31.26 2.70
N GLU A 138 -5.16 32.40 2.97
CA GLU A 138 -6.62 32.48 3.06
C GLU A 138 -7.30 32.11 1.72
N LEU A 139 -6.79 32.63 0.61
CA LEU A 139 -7.31 32.31 -0.72
C LEU A 139 -7.09 30.83 -1.08
N LEU A 140 -5.93 30.27 -0.75
CA LEU A 140 -5.65 28.84 -0.96
C LEU A 140 -6.57 27.96 -0.12
N SER A 141 -6.88 28.37 1.13
CA SER A 141 -7.87 27.69 1.98
C SER A 141 -9.25 27.70 1.34
N GLN A 142 -9.70 28.87 0.89
CA GLN A 142 -11.00 29.02 0.21
C GLN A 142 -11.13 28.13 -1.03
N ILE A 143 -10.07 28.04 -1.85
CA ILE A 143 -10.06 27.14 -3.02
C ILE A 143 -10.10 25.67 -2.58
N SER A 144 -9.37 25.31 -1.52
CA SER A 144 -9.34 23.95 -1.00
C SER A 144 -10.70 23.52 -0.43
N GLU A 145 -11.36 24.40 0.31
CA GLU A 145 -12.71 24.18 0.85
C GLU A 145 -13.74 24.07 -0.28
N TRP A 146 -13.67 24.95 -1.27
CA TRP A 146 -14.51 24.90 -2.47
C TRP A 146 -14.37 23.56 -3.20
N ALA A 147 -13.14 23.08 -3.41
CA ALA A 147 -12.89 21.84 -4.15
C ALA A 147 -13.36 20.57 -3.40
N GLN A 148 -13.45 20.63 -2.07
CA GLN A 148 -13.85 19.49 -1.23
C GLN A 148 -15.35 19.46 -0.92
N SER A 149 -16.06 20.55 -1.17
CA SER A 149 -17.49 20.67 -0.91
C SER A 149 -18.31 20.04 -2.03
N CYS A 150 -19.17 19.06 -1.71
CA CYS A 150 -20.09 18.44 -2.67
C CYS A 150 -21.19 19.40 -3.17
N GLU A 151 -21.43 20.51 -2.46
CA GLU A 151 -22.44 21.52 -2.79
C GLU A 151 -21.87 22.70 -3.59
N SER A 152 -20.55 22.75 -3.74
CA SER A 152 -19.87 23.83 -4.46
C SER A 152 -20.03 23.70 -5.98
N LYS A 153 -19.98 24.85 -6.66
CA LYS A 153 -20.00 24.90 -8.14
C LYS A 153 -18.79 24.17 -8.71
N HIS A 154 -18.91 23.59 -9.91
CA HIS A 154 -17.82 22.85 -10.56
C HIS A 154 -16.68 23.73 -11.11
N ILE A 155 -16.87 25.06 -11.21
CA ILE A 155 -15.87 26.00 -11.71
C ILE A 155 -15.56 27.05 -10.65
N PHE A 156 -14.29 27.16 -10.27
CA PHE A 156 -13.76 28.27 -9.47
C PHE A 156 -13.18 29.35 -10.37
N TRP A 157 -13.76 30.54 -10.33
CA TRP A 157 -13.31 31.67 -11.15
C TRP A 157 -12.38 32.60 -10.36
N LEU A 158 -11.07 32.51 -10.60
CA LEU A 158 -10.07 33.41 -9.99
C LEU A 158 -9.84 34.65 -10.86
N ASN A 159 -10.45 35.77 -10.49
CA ASN A 159 -10.28 37.06 -11.16
C ASN A 159 -9.23 37.96 -10.47
N GLY A 160 -8.64 38.89 -11.21
CA GLY A 160 -7.68 39.84 -10.68
C GLY A 160 -6.84 40.52 -11.76
N MET A 161 -6.18 41.62 -11.39
CA MET A 161 -5.35 42.41 -12.31
C MET A 161 -4.25 41.57 -12.98
N ALA A 162 -3.82 41.95 -14.19
CA ALA A 162 -2.69 41.31 -14.84
C ALA A 162 -1.43 41.40 -13.94
N GLY A 163 -0.60 40.35 -13.95
CA GLY A 163 0.63 40.32 -13.14
C GLY A 163 0.46 39.97 -11.66
N THR A 164 -0.76 39.75 -11.14
CA THR A 164 -0.96 39.46 -9.70
C THR A 164 -0.68 38.01 -9.28
N GLY A 165 -0.11 37.18 -10.17
CA GLY A 165 0.25 35.79 -9.84
C GLY A 165 -0.91 34.78 -9.87
N LYS A 166 -1.98 35.01 -10.65
CA LYS A 166 -3.09 34.05 -10.78
C LYS A 166 -2.62 32.65 -11.24
N SER A 167 -1.74 32.59 -12.23
CA SER A 167 -1.18 31.33 -12.71
C SER A 167 -0.31 30.63 -11.65
N THR A 168 0.40 31.42 -10.83
CA THR A 168 1.18 30.95 -9.68
C THR A 168 0.27 30.31 -8.61
N ILE A 169 -0.89 30.91 -8.34
CA ILE A 169 -1.91 30.34 -7.44
C ILE A 169 -2.43 29.02 -8.01
N ALA A 170 -2.86 28.99 -9.28
CA ALA A 170 -3.37 27.77 -9.91
C ALA A 170 -2.36 26.61 -9.88
N ARG A 171 -1.07 26.88 -10.11
CA ARG A 171 0.00 25.86 -9.99
C ARG A 171 0.17 25.36 -8.56
N THR A 172 0.08 26.26 -7.59
CA THR A 172 0.18 25.90 -6.17
C THR A 172 -0.96 24.97 -5.77
N VAL A 173 -2.18 25.28 -6.19
CA VAL A 173 -3.38 24.45 -5.96
C VAL A 173 -3.22 23.09 -6.64
N ALA A 174 -2.86 23.06 -7.92
CA ALA A 174 -2.66 21.80 -8.66
C ALA A 174 -1.60 20.92 -7.97
N HIS A 175 -0.49 21.51 -7.54
CA HIS A 175 0.55 20.78 -6.83
C HIS A 175 0.08 20.23 -5.48
N SER A 176 -0.67 21.02 -4.69
CA SER A 176 -1.24 20.54 -3.42
C SER A 176 -2.17 19.35 -3.64
N PHE A 177 -3.08 19.44 -4.62
CA PHE A 177 -4.02 18.37 -4.91
C PHE A 177 -3.36 17.12 -5.50
N ASP A 178 -2.28 17.25 -6.27
CA ASP A 178 -1.53 16.07 -6.74
C ASP A 178 -0.83 15.37 -5.57
N ASN A 179 -0.23 16.14 -4.63
CA ASN A 179 0.37 15.59 -3.42
C ASN A 179 -0.66 14.89 -2.51
N GLU A 180 -1.90 15.39 -2.49
CA GLU A 180 -3.02 14.78 -1.76
C GLU A 180 -3.69 13.61 -2.53
N GLY A 181 -3.27 13.33 -3.77
CA GLY A 181 -3.89 12.31 -4.62
C GLY A 181 -5.29 12.68 -5.13
N LYS A 182 -5.66 13.96 -5.09
CA LYS A 182 -6.97 14.50 -5.49
C LYS A 182 -6.98 15.15 -6.88
N LEU A 183 -5.82 15.43 -7.48
CA LEU A 183 -5.74 16.02 -8.81
C LEU A 183 -6.04 14.97 -9.89
N GLY A 184 -7.19 15.10 -10.56
CA GLY A 184 -7.58 14.21 -11.66
C GLY A 184 -6.83 14.48 -12.97
N ALA A 185 -6.66 15.77 -13.32
CA ALA A 185 -5.91 16.19 -14.51
C ALA A 185 -5.46 17.66 -14.40
N SER A 186 -4.51 18.07 -15.21
CA SER A 186 -4.12 19.49 -15.32
C SER A 186 -3.85 19.95 -16.76
N PHE A 187 -4.25 21.19 -17.06
CA PHE A 187 -3.93 21.84 -18.33
C PHE A 187 -3.72 23.34 -18.15
N PHE A 188 -2.55 23.84 -18.52
CA PHE A 188 -2.19 25.25 -18.49
C PHE A 188 -2.09 25.81 -19.90
N PHE A 189 -3.06 26.65 -20.27
CA PHE A 189 -3.02 27.42 -21.52
C PHE A 189 -1.88 28.43 -21.51
N LYS A 190 -1.20 28.56 -22.65
CA LYS A 190 -0.13 29.56 -22.85
C LYS A 190 -0.22 30.13 -24.27
N ARG A 191 -0.53 31.43 -24.34
CA ARG A 191 -0.61 32.16 -25.61
C ARG A 191 0.76 32.18 -26.30
N GLY A 192 0.75 31.99 -27.62
CA GLY A 192 1.98 31.98 -28.44
C GLY A 192 2.66 30.61 -28.57
N GLU A 193 2.14 29.57 -27.91
CA GLU A 193 2.60 28.19 -28.13
C GLU A 193 1.56 27.42 -28.97
N ALA A 194 2.02 26.64 -29.95
CA ALA A 194 1.15 25.94 -30.89
C ALA A 194 0.15 25.00 -30.20
N ASP A 195 0.64 24.15 -29.30
CA ASP A 195 -0.18 23.11 -28.64
C ASP A 195 -0.99 23.62 -27.45
N ARG A 196 -0.67 24.80 -26.90
CA ARG A 196 -1.27 25.35 -25.66
C ARG A 196 -1.95 26.70 -25.84
N GLY A 197 -1.91 27.24 -27.05
CA GLY A 197 -2.50 28.54 -27.39
C GLY A 197 -4.00 28.47 -27.69
N ASN A 198 -4.53 27.28 -27.96
CA ASN A 198 -5.93 27.01 -28.26
C ASN A 198 -6.42 25.76 -27.48
N ALA A 199 -7.69 25.41 -27.64
CA ALA A 199 -8.32 24.26 -26.97
C ALA A 199 -8.25 22.95 -27.77
N GLU A 200 -7.55 22.92 -28.91
CA GLU A 200 -7.53 21.77 -29.83
C GLU A 200 -7.06 20.48 -29.17
N ARG A 201 -6.05 20.57 -28.31
CA ARG A 201 -5.50 19.43 -27.56
C ARG A 201 -5.94 19.38 -26.10
N PHE A 202 -6.86 20.25 -25.68
CA PHE A 202 -7.28 20.35 -24.28
C PHE A 202 -7.94 19.06 -23.82
N ILE A 203 -8.99 18.63 -24.52
CA ILE A 203 -9.78 17.44 -24.16
C ILE A 203 -8.90 16.19 -24.25
N SER A 204 -8.17 15.97 -25.35
CA SER A 204 -7.30 14.80 -25.51
C SER A 204 -6.22 14.70 -24.43
N THR A 205 -5.65 15.82 -24.00
CA THR A 205 -4.66 15.87 -22.92
C THR A 205 -5.29 15.55 -21.56
N VAL A 206 -6.44 16.16 -21.24
CA VAL A 206 -7.16 15.92 -19.98
C VAL A 206 -7.63 14.46 -19.90
N THR A 207 -8.21 13.93 -20.98
CA THR A 207 -8.64 12.53 -21.07
C THR A 207 -7.47 11.58 -20.84
N LYS A 208 -6.30 11.85 -21.45
CA LYS A 208 -5.10 11.03 -21.24
C LYS A 208 -4.63 11.01 -19.79
N ASP A 209 -4.63 12.17 -19.14
CA ASP A 209 -4.23 12.32 -17.73
C ASP A 209 -5.24 11.60 -16.81
N LEU A 210 -6.54 11.80 -17.02
CA LEU A 210 -7.61 11.10 -16.31
C LEU A 210 -7.54 9.59 -16.47
N MET A 211 -7.34 9.07 -17.68
CA MET A 211 -7.19 7.63 -17.93
C MET A 211 -5.98 7.02 -17.22
N THR A 212 -4.94 7.83 -16.97
CA THR A 212 -3.74 7.41 -16.25
C THR A 212 -3.98 7.38 -14.73
N LYS A 213 -4.73 8.35 -14.20
CA LYS A 213 -5.08 8.44 -12.77
C LYS A 213 -6.25 7.54 -12.37
N ILE A 214 -7.19 7.28 -13.30
CA ILE A 214 -8.40 6.48 -13.12
C ILE A 214 -8.47 5.44 -14.24
N PRO A 215 -7.77 4.30 -14.10
CA PRO A 215 -7.67 3.30 -15.15
C PRO A 215 -9.01 2.63 -15.52
N GLN A 216 -10.02 2.76 -14.67
CA GLN A 216 -11.38 2.24 -14.91
C GLN A 216 -12.09 2.97 -16.07
N LEU A 217 -11.67 4.19 -16.42
CA LEU A 217 -12.23 4.96 -17.54
C LEU A 217 -11.75 4.47 -18.91
N VAL A 218 -10.67 3.68 -18.95
CA VAL A 218 -10.01 3.28 -20.20
C VAL A 218 -10.93 2.53 -21.16
N PRO A 219 -11.72 1.51 -20.72
CA PRO A 219 -12.59 0.77 -21.62
C PRO A 219 -13.68 1.65 -22.24
N GLU A 220 -14.27 2.55 -21.45
CA GLU A 220 -15.37 3.41 -21.90
C GLU A 220 -14.89 4.47 -22.90
N VAL A 221 -13.77 5.14 -22.61
CA VAL A 221 -13.15 6.10 -23.53
C VAL A 221 -12.66 5.42 -24.80
N ALA A 222 -12.12 4.20 -24.70
CA ALA A 222 -11.72 3.43 -25.88
C ALA A 222 -12.92 3.16 -26.79
N LEU A 223 -14.05 2.71 -26.23
CA LEU A 223 -15.27 2.43 -26.97
C LEU A 223 -15.80 3.69 -27.67
N SER A 224 -15.85 4.83 -27.00
CA SER A 224 -16.37 6.08 -27.58
C SER A 224 -15.54 6.56 -28.78
N LEU A 225 -14.22 6.39 -28.73
CA LEU A 225 -13.32 6.74 -29.84
C LEU A 225 -13.50 5.82 -31.05
N PHE A 226 -13.76 4.53 -30.84
CA PHE A 226 -14.04 3.59 -31.93
C PHE A 226 -15.39 3.87 -32.61
N THR A 227 -16.40 4.31 -31.86
CA THR A 227 -17.69 4.69 -32.42
C THR A 227 -17.61 5.97 -33.25
N ASP A 228 -16.84 6.97 -32.82
CA ASP A 228 -16.67 8.22 -33.57
C ASP A 228 -15.86 8.01 -34.87
N ALA A 229 -14.86 7.11 -34.86
CA ALA A 229 -14.10 6.76 -36.07
C ALA A 229 -14.89 5.92 -37.09
N GLY A 230 -16.08 5.42 -36.72
CA GLY A 230 -16.98 4.66 -37.58
C GLY A 230 -18.03 5.51 -38.30
N VAL A 231 -18.07 6.83 -38.06
CA VAL A 231 -19.01 7.76 -38.70
C VAL A 231 -18.26 8.62 -39.72
N ASP A 232 -17.67 7.97 -40.72
CA ASP A 232 -17.16 8.62 -41.93
C ASP A 232 -17.37 7.68 -43.14
N ASP A 233 -18.63 7.33 -43.38
CA ASP A 233 -19.09 6.99 -44.73
C ASP A 233 -20.52 7.54 -44.90
N HIS A 234 -20.60 8.85 -45.11
CA HIS A 234 -21.50 9.53 -46.02
C HIS A 234 -21.50 11.02 -45.68
N GLY A 235 -21.02 11.82 -46.64
CA GLY A 235 -20.88 13.25 -46.51
C GLY A 235 -22.19 13.91 -46.08
N ASN A 236 -22.18 14.48 -44.89
CA ASN A 236 -22.80 15.77 -44.68
C ASN A 236 -22.08 16.49 -43.53
N ALA A 237 -21.58 17.68 -43.83
CA ALA A 237 -21.04 18.58 -42.83
C ALA A 237 -22.15 18.89 -41.82
N SER A 238 -21.99 18.43 -40.59
CA SER A 238 -22.72 18.95 -39.45
C SER A 238 -21.76 19.00 -38.28
N SER A 239 -21.29 20.23 -38.05
CA SER A 239 -20.55 20.65 -36.88
C SER A 239 -21.28 20.21 -35.61
N SER A 240 -20.90 19.07 -35.06
CA SER A 240 -21.24 18.71 -33.68
C SER A 240 -20.14 19.24 -32.78
N SER A 241 -20.26 20.52 -32.47
CA SER A 241 -19.61 21.14 -31.32
C SER A 241 -19.88 20.30 -30.07
N ILE A 242 -18.84 19.70 -29.53
CA ILE A 242 -18.82 19.15 -28.17
C ILE A 242 -19.05 20.33 -27.23
N ILE A 243 -20.28 20.44 -26.72
CA ILE A 243 -20.61 21.32 -25.61
C ILE A 243 -20.18 20.59 -24.34
N ALA A 244 -19.12 21.09 -23.71
CA ALA A 244 -18.78 20.83 -22.32
C ALA A 244 -19.57 21.81 -21.41
#